data_AF-A0A965PKP6-F1
#
_entry.id   AF-A0A965PKP6-F1
#
_cell.length_a   1.000
_cell.length_b   1.000
_cell.length_c   1.000
_cell.angle_alpha   90.00
_cell.angle_beta   90.00
_cell.angle_gamma   90.00
#
_symmetry.space_group_name_H-M   'P 1'
#
loop_
_entity.id
_entity.type
_entity.pdbx_description
1 polymer ?
#
loop_
_entity_poly.entity_id
_entity_poly.type
_entity_poly.pdbx_seq_one_letter_code
_entity_poly.pdbx_strand_id
1 'polypeptide(L)'
;MSIRHIIAVALLALGLMASFAGPASPTPAPGGGDIVLMGKFAGPTAAADAATTAGMFTELADEIEYDGQRAGGPHLTSGVAFDDLRARAFDLRCRGVKIGDRQTRAREAIKAYLDAKLGVSGGPVGPEQRSQWVAALREVGRAAGDAAR
;
A
#
# COMPACT_ATOMS: atom_id res chain seq x y z
N MET A 1 -13.06 8.96 54.74
CA MET A 1 -12.20 9.56 53.71
C MET A 1 -12.91 10.79 53.15
N SER A 2 -12.38 12.00 53.34
CA SER A 2 -13.07 13.26 52.98
C SER A 2 -13.08 13.45 51.45
N ILE A 3 -14.15 14.03 50.90
CA ILE A 3 -14.39 14.21 49.44
C ILE A 3 -13.21 14.88 48.71
N ARG A 4 -12.45 15.73 49.42
CA ARG A 4 -11.24 16.40 48.92
C ARG A 4 -10.12 15.41 48.59
N HIS A 5 -10.03 14.30 49.33
CA HIS A 5 -9.04 13.25 49.10
C HIS A 5 -9.40 12.39 47.88
N ILE A 6 -10.69 12.20 47.60
CA ILE A 6 -11.16 11.46 46.40
C ILE A 6 -10.86 12.27 45.14
N ILE A 7 -11.11 13.59 45.16
CA ILE A 7 -10.81 14.48 44.03
C ILE A 7 -9.30 14.57 43.78
N ALA A 8 -8.49 14.68 44.84
CA ALA A 8 -7.03 14.75 44.69
C ALA A 8 -6.44 13.47 44.06
N VAL A 9 -6.93 12.29 44.48
CA VAL A 9 -6.48 11.01 43.92
C VAL A 9 -6.92 10.85 42.46
N ALA A 10 -8.13 11.29 42.11
CA ALA A 10 -8.62 11.23 40.73
C ALA A 10 -7.82 12.13 39.78
N LEU A 11 -7.43 13.33 40.23
CA LEU A 11 -6.61 14.26 39.43
C LEU A 11 -5.17 13.76 39.25
N LEU A 12 -4.58 13.13 40.27
CA LEU A 12 -3.27 12.48 40.18
C LEU A 12 -3.29 11.29 39.20
N ALA A 13 -4.35 10.48 39.22
CA ALA A 13 -4.51 9.36 38.29
C ALA A 13 -4.67 9.81 36.83
N LEU A 14 -5.40 10.91 36.58
CA LEU A 14 -5.53 11.46 35.22
C LEU A 14 -4.22 12.07 34.71
N GLY A 15 -3.47 12.77 35.58
CA GLY A 15 -2.18 13.36 35.23
C GLY A 15 -1.13 12.31 34.83
N LEU A 16 -1.10 11.18 35.52
CA LEU A 16 -0.21 10.05 35.22
C LEU A 16 -0.56 9.36 33.88
N MET A 17 -1.83 9.28 33.51
CA MET A 17 -2.25 8.71 32.22
C MET A 17 -1.86 9.60 31.03
N ALA A 18 -1.92 10.93 31.19
CA ALA A 18 -1.52 11.87 30.15
C ALA A 18 0.01 11.85 29.90
N SER A 19 0.82 11.55 30.92
CA SER A 19 2.28 11.46 30.79
C SER A 19 2.79 10.23 30.04
N PHE A 20 1.95 9.21 29.81
CA PHE A 20 2.29 8.07 28.94
C PHE A 20 1.89 8.28 27.48
N ALA A 21 1.13 9.32 27.16
CA ALA A 21 0.92 9.76 25.78
C ALA A 21 2.16 10.50 25.32
N GLY A 22 3.19 9.75 24.90
CA GLY A 22 4.34 10.31 24.21
C GLY A 22 3.89 11.16 23.02
N PRO A 23 4.67 12.19 22.63
CA PRO A 23 4.31 13.02 21.49
C PRO A 23 4.07 12.12 20.27
N ALA A 24 2.93 12.31 19.60
CA ALA A 24 2.65 11.63 18.35
C ALA A 24 3.87 11.84 17.43
N SER A 25 4.55 10.75 17.06
CA SER A 25 5.68 10.85 16.15
C SER A 25 5.19 11.53 14.87
N PRO A 26 5.90 12.55 14.37
CA PRO A 26 5.49 13.24 13.16
C PRO A 26 5.36 12.21 12.04
N THR A 27 4.18 12.13 11.43
CA THR A 27 3.96 11.30 10.25
C THR A 27 4.97 11.74 9.18
N PRO A 28 5.83 10.84 8.66
CA PRO A 28 6.76 11.20 7.61
C PRO A 28 6.02 11.87 6.45
N ALA A 29 6.55 13.00 5.97
CA ALA A 29 5.99 13.66 4.80
C ALA A 29 5.95 12.68 3.61
N PRO A 30 4.89 12.67 2.79
CA PRO A 30 4.82 11.84 1.60
C PRO A 30 6.07 12.03 0.74
N GLY A 31 6.72 10.92 0.39
CA GLY A 31 7.88 10.97 -0.50
C GLY A 31 7.45 11.39 -1.89
N GLY A 32 8.05 12.46 -2.43
CA GLY A 32 7.88 12.87 -3.82
C GLY A 32 8.54 11.86 -4.75
N GLY A 33 7.86 10.74 -5.02
CA GLY A 33 8.28 9.75 -6.00
C GLY A 33 7.57 9.91 -7.34
N ASP A 34 7.84 8.98 -8.25
CA ASP A 34 7.46 9.08 -9.67
C ASP A 34 5.94 8.99 -9.91
N ILE A 35 5.18 8.52 -8.92
CA ILE A 35 3.72 8.53 -8.91
C ILE A 35 3.19 9.21 -7.64
N VAL A 36 2.22 10.10 -7.82
CA VAL A 36 1.52 10.77 -6.72
C VAL A 36 0.06 10.33 -6.72
N LEU A 37 -0.38 9.62 -5.66
CA LEU A 37 -1.76 9.17 -5.50
C LEU A 37 -2.58 10.00 -4.49
N MET A 38 -1.94 10.97 -3.83
CA MET A 38 -2.60 11.88 -2.90
C MET A 38 -3.76 12.62 -3.59
N GLY A 39 -4.94 12.62 -2.95
CA GLY A 39 -6.15 13.23 -3.50
C GLY A 39 -6.77 12.52 -4.72
N LYS A 40 -6.26 11.34 -5.13
CA LYS A 40 -6.85 10.53 -6.20
C LYS A 40 -7.84 9.48 -5.69
N PHE A 41 -7.75 9.11 -4.42
CA PHE A 41 -8.77 8.33 -3.73
C PHE A 41 -9.84 9.28 -3.19
N ALA A 42 -11.12 8.93 -3.35
CA ALA A 42 -12.26 9.77 -2.99
C ALA A 42 -13.43 8.97 -2.40
N GLY A 43 -14.31 9.67 -1.69
CA GLY A 43 -15.50 9.10 -1.07
C GLY A 43 -15.25 8.52 0.34
N PRO A 44 -16.30 7.95 0.97
CA PRO A 44 -16.27 7.52 2.36
C PRO A 44 -15.29 6.37 2.63
N THR A 45 -14.92 5.61 1.60
CA THR A 45 -13.97 4.49 1.69
C THR A 45 -12.57 4.86 1.20
N ALA A 46 -12.29 6.13 0.87
CA ALA A 46 -11.04 6.55 0.22
C ALA A 46 -9.78 6.05 0.94
N ALA A 47 -9.67 6.31 2.24
CA ALA A 47 -8.50 5.92 3.03
C ALA A 47 -8.36 4.38 3.13
N ALA A 48 -9.47 3.66 3.32
CA ALA A 48 -9.47 2.20 3.37
C ALA A 48 -9.11 1.57 2.01
N ASP A 49 -9.63 2.11 0.91
CA ASP A 49 -9.32 1.69 -0.45
C ASP A 49 -7.83 1.98 -0.78
N ALA A 50 -7.30 3.12 -0.34
CA ALA A 50 -5.89 3.48 -0.48
C ALA A 50 -4.97 2.53 0.32
N ALA A 51 -5.31 2.26 1.59
CA ALA A 51 -4.56 1.31 2.42
C ALA A 51 -4.58 -0.11 1.86
N THR A 52 -5.74 -0.56 1.35
CA THR A 52 -5.87 -1.86 0.70
C THR A 52 -5.02 -1.93 -0.57
N THR A 53 -5.05 -0.87 -1.38
CA THR A 53 -4.20 -0.75 -2.58
C THR A 53 -2.72 -0.80 -2.21
N ALA A 54 -2.31 -0.07 -1.17
CA ALA A 54 -0.94 -0.08 -0.67
C ALA A 54 -0.48 -1.51 -0.33
N GLY A 55 -1.25 -2.21 0.52
CA GLY A 55 -0.93 -3.57 0.94
C GLY A 55 -0.86 -4.56 -0.22
N MET A 56 -1.81 -4.49 -1.18
CA MET A 56 -1.80 -5.40 -2.33
C MET A 56 -0.58 -5.21 -3.23
N PHE A 57 -0.20 -3.95 -3.51
CA PHE A 57 0.95 -3.69 -4.38
C PHE A 57 2.28 -4.05 -3.72
N THR A 58 2.40 -3.87 -2.40
CA THR A 58 3.56 -4.36 -1.64
C THR A 58 3.63 -5.89 -1.65
N GLU A 59 2.53 -6.58 -1.36
CA GLU A 59 2.49 -8.05 -1.38
C GLU A 59 2.87 -8.63 -2.74
N LEU A 60 2.34 -8.07 -3.83
CA LEU A 60 2.68 -8.49 -5.19
C LEU A 60 4.16 -8.31 -5.51
N ALA A 61 4.76 -7.22 -5.04
CA ALA A 61 6.19 -7.00 -5.21
C ALA A 61 7.00 -8.07 -4.47
N ASP A 62 6.61 -8.42 -3.25
CA ASP A 62 7.29 -9.41 -2.43
C ASP A 62 7.11 -10.83 -3.02
N GLU A 63 5.93 -11.17 -3.53
CA GLU A 63 5.68 -12.45 -4.21
C GLU A 63 6.55 -12.60 -5.48
N ILE A 64 6.65 -11.55 -6.30
CA ILE A 64 7.46 -11.57 -7.54
C ILE A 64 8.96 -11.63 -7.22
N GLU A 65 9.41 -10.88 -6.21
CA GLU A 65 10.80 -10.88 -5.75
C GLU A 65 11.19 -12.25 -5.20
N TYR A 66 10.35 -12.84 -4.34
CA TYR A 66 10.54 -14.18 -3.82
C TYR A 66 10.57 -15.23 -4.93
N ASP A 67 9.64 -15.19 -5.89
CA ASP A 67 9.62 -16.11 -7.03
C ASP A 67 10.93 -16.05 -7.83
N GLY A 68 11.47 -14.85 -8.03
CA GLY A 68 12.75 -14.63 -8.72
C GLY A 68 13.96 -15.28 -8.03
N GLN A 69 13.88 -15.52 -6.73
CA GLN A 69 14.98 -16.05 -5.91
C GLN A 69 14.89 -17.57 -5.69
N ARG A 70 13.87 -18.24 -6.23
CA ARG A 70 13.63 -19.67 -6.02
C ARG A 70 14.77 -20.53 -6.56
N ALA A 71 15.17 -21.52 -5.76
CA ALA A 71 16.03 -22.61 -6.24
C ALA A 71 15.27 -23.41 -7.31
N GLY A 72 15.88 -23.56 -8.49
CA GLY A 72 15.24 -24.16 -9.67
C GLY A 72 14.64 -23.14 -10.66
N GLY A 73 14.70 -21.84 -10.35
CA GLY A 73 14.26 -20.76 -11.22
C GLY A 73 12.82 -20.28 -10.93
N PRO A 74 12.44 -19.11 -11.47
CA PRO A 74 11.14 -18.51 -11.25
C PRO A 74 10.02 -19.29 -11.95
N HIS A 75 8.86 -19.38 -11.30
CA HIS A 75 7.66 -19.92 -11.92
C HIS A 75 6.96 -18.86 -12.79
N LEU A 76 7.05 -17.59 -12.40
CA LEU A 76 6.43 -16.48 -13.11
C LEU A 76 7.43 -15.93 -14.12
N THR A 77 7.38 -16.40 -15.36
CA THR A 77 8.42 -16.12 -16.38
C THR A 77 8.03 -15.06 -17.40
N SER A 78 6.85 -14.44 -17.29
CA SER A 78 6.34 -13.46 -18.24
C SER A 78 5.59 -12.31 -17.57
N GLY A 79 5.46 -11.19 -18.29
CA GLY A 79 4.67 -10.05 -17.83
C GLY A 79 3.18 -10.40 -17.66
N VAL A 80 2.65 -11.26 -18.55
CA VAL A 80 1.28 -11.78 -18.41
C VAL A 80 1.11 -12.54 -17.09
N ALA A 81 2.10 -13.35 -16.68
CA ALA A 81 2.00 -14.08 -15.42
C ALA A 81 1.94 -13.15 -14.20
N PHE A 82 2.62 -12.00 -14.25
CA PHE A 82 2.51 -10.97 -13.21
C PHE A 82 1.15 -10.28 -13.22
N ASP A 83 0.60 -9.98 -14.39
CA ASP A 83 -0.73 -9.41 -14.52
C ASP A 83 -1.83 -10.37 -14.04
N ASP A 84 -1.71 -11.66 -14.35
CA ASP A 84 -2.62 -12.71 -13.87
C ASP A 84 -2.54 -12.85 -12.35
N LEU A 85 -1.33 -12.82 -11.78
CA LEU A 85 -1.13 -12.82 -10.32
C LEU A 85 -1.84 -11.62 -9.69
N ARG A 86 -1.62 -10.42 -10.21
CA ARG A 86 -2.28 -9.20 -9.75
C ARG A 86 -3.80 -9.31 -9.84
N ALA A 87 -4.33 -9.74 -10.98
CA ALA A 87 -5.77 -9.90 -11.16
C ALA A 87 -6.37 -10.88 -10.14
N ARG A 88 -5.73 -12.04 -9.93
CA ARG A 88 -6.16 -13.06 -8.96
C ARG A 88 -6.06 -12.58 -7.51
N ALA A 89 -4.99 -11.86 -7.16
CA ALA A 89 -4.81 -11.29 -5.82
C ALA A 89 -5.93 -10.29 -5.49
N PHE A 90 -6.25 -9.41 -6.45
CA PHE A 90 -7.37 -8.47 -6.31
C PHE A 90 -8.72 -9.18 -6.20
N ASP A 91 -8.98 -10.18 -7.04
CA ASP A 91 -10.23 -10.94 -7.00
C ASP A 91 -10.43 -11.65 -5.65
N LEU A 92 -9.38 -12.30 -5.14
CA LEU A 92 -9.39 -12.98 -3.85
C LEU A 92 -9.60 -12.01 -2.68
N ARG A 93 -8.81 -10.93 -2.61
CA ARG A 93 -8.79 -10.00 -1.48
C ARG A 93 -10.01 -9.10 -1.45
N CYS A 94 -10.49 -8.68 -2.63
CA CYS A 94 -11.65 -7.80 -2.73
C CYS A 94 -12.96 -8.57 -2.94
N ARG A 95 -12.95 -9.91 -2.96
CA ARG A 95 -14.14 -10.78 -3.13
C ARG A 95 -14.94 -10.41 -4.37
N GLY A 96 -14.26 -10.20 -5.49
CA GLY A 96 -14.87 -9.77 -6.76
C GLY A 96 -15.25 -8.28 -6.84
N VAL A 97 -15.08 -7.51 -5.77
CA VAL A 97 -15.36 -6.07 -5.77
C VAL A 97 -14.17 -5.30 -6.34
N LYS A 98 -14.41 -4.47 -7.36
CA LYS A 98 -13.34 -3.69 -8.00
C LYS A 98 -13.14 -2.35 -7.29
N ILE A 99 -12.13 -2.23 -6.43
CA ILE A 99 -11.71 -0.94 -5.83
C ILE A 99 -11.54 0.12 -6.92
N GLY A 100 -10.94 -0.25 -8.05
CA GLY A 100 -10.72 0.65 -9.18
C GLY A 100 -11.98 1.22 -9.82
N ASP A 101 -13.16 0.64 -9.60
CA ASP A 101 -14.43 1.19 -10.12
C ASP A 101 -14.95 2.31 -9.20
N ARG A 102 -14.65 2.25 -7.89
CA ARG A 102 -14.90 3.35 -6.95
C ARG A 102 -13.81 4.42 -7.01
N GLN A 103 -12.58 4.01 -7.31
CA GLN A 103 -11.37 4.82 -7.26
C GLN A 103 -10.75 5.01 -8.64
N THR A 104 -11.56 5.41 -9.63
CA THR A 104 -11.15 5.50 -11.03
C THR A 104 -9.91 6.38 -11.23
N ARG A 105 -9.82 7.54 -10.57
CA ARG A 105 -8.67 8.46 -10.73
C ARG A 105 -7.36 7.83 -10.22
N ALA A 106 -7.43 7.03 -9.15
CA ALA A 106 -6.28 6.29 -8.67
C ALA A 106 -5.91 5.16 -9.63
N ARG A 107 -6.90 4.39 -10.11
CA ARG A 107 -6.71 3.32 -11.10
C ARG A 107 -6.01 3.81 -12.36
N GLU A 108 -6.51 4.89 -12.96
CA GLU A 108 -5.92 5.44 -14.19
C GLU A 108 -4.50 5.97 -13.97
N ALA A 109 -4.22 6.58 -12.82
CA ALA A 109 -2.86 7.04 -12.49
C ALA A 109 -1.88 5.88 -12.30
N ILE A 110 -2.31 4.81 -11.62
CA ILE A 110 -1.52 3.59 -11.45
C ILE A 110 -1.26 2.94 -12.81
N LYS A 111 -2.29 2.80 -13.64
CA LYS A 111 -2.14 2.24 -14.98
C LYS A 111 -1.15 3.04 -15.82
N ALA A 112 -1.33 4.36 -15.92
CA ALA A 112 -0.45 5.22 -16.70
C ALA A 112 1.01 5.13 -16.23
N TYR A 113 1.23 5.07 -14.91
CA TYR A 113 2.55 4.87 -14.34
C TYR A 113 3.18 3.53 -14.71
N LEU A 114 2.45 2.43 -14.53
CA LEU A 114 2.95 1.08 -14.84
C LEU A 114 3.23 0.92 -16.34
N ASP A 115 2.31 1.37 -17.20
CA ASP A 115 2.50 1.34 -18.66
C ASP A 115 3.74 2.15 -19.08
N ALA A 116 3.97 3.30 -18.46
CA ALA A 116 5.13 4.15 -18.76
C ALA A 116 6.47 3.54 -18.27
N LYS A 117 6.46 2.85 -17.13
CA LYS A 117 7.67 2.27 -16.53
C LYS A 117 8.03 0.90 -17.08
N LEU A 118 7.04 0.07 -17.37
CA LEU A 118 7.21 -1.36 -17.66
C LEU A 118 6.85 -1.71 -19.10
N GLY A 119 6.24 -0.76 -19.82
CA GLY A 119 5.67 -0.99 -21.14
C GLY A 119 4.38 -1.81 -21.07
N VAL A 120 3.92 -2.24 -22.24
CA VAL A 120 2.69 -3.05 -22.41
C VAL A 120 2.97 -4.46 -22.91
N SER A 121 4.24 -4.86 -22.97
CA SER A 121 4.64 -6.18 -23.44
C SER A 121 4.45 -7.22 -22.34
N GLY A 122 3.63 -8.23 -22.61
CA GLY A 122 3.44 -9.39 -21.73
C GLY A 122 4.48 -10.51 -21.91
N GLY A 123 5.56 -10.26 -22.66
CA GLY A 123 6.54 -11.27 -23.04
C GLY A 123 7.40 -11.83 -21.89
N PRO A 124 8.41 -12.65 -22.20
CA PRO A 124 9.32 -13.21 -21.21
C PRO A 124 10.00 -12.12 -20.37
N VAL A 125 10.09 -12.34 -19.07
CA VAL A 125 10.68 -11.39 -18.11
C VAL A 125 12.01 -11.94 -17.60
N GLY A 126 13.09 -11.23 -17.91
CA GLY A 126 14.42 -11.50 -17.37
C GLY A 126 14.63 -10.92 -15.95
N PRO A 127 15.79 -11.17 -15.32
CA PRO A 127 16.08 -10.69 -13.96
C PRO A 127 16.01 -9.17 -13.81
N GLU A 128 16.53 -8.42 -14.79
CA GLU A 128 16.51 -6.95 -14.76
C GLU A 128 15.08 -6.41 -14.89
N GLN A 129 14.29 -6.93 -15.82
CA GLN A 129 12.90 -6.51 -15.97
C GLN A 129 12.08 -6.88 -14.73
N ARG A 130 12.37 -8.02 -14.08
CA ARG A 130 11.74 -8.38 -12.80
C ARG A 130 12.03 -7.36 -11.70
N SER A 131 13.29 -6.90 -11.56
CA SER A 131 13.62 -5.91 -10.54
C SER A 131 12.91 -4.57 -10.81
N GLN A 132 12.71 -4.20 -12.09
CA GLN A 132 11.89 -3.04 -12.47
C GLN A 132 10.43 -3.22 -12.07
N TRP A 133 9.83 -4.39 -12.30
CA TRP A 133 8.47 -4.72 -11.82
C TRP A 133 8.36 -4.58 -10.31
N VAL A 134 9.27 -5.20 -9.56
CA VAL A 134 9.28 -5.13 -8.09
C VAL A 134 9.38 -3.68 -7.62
N ALA A 135 10.29 -2.88 -8.19
CA ALA A 135 10.46 -1.48 -7.83
C ALA A 135 9.21 -0.65 -8.13
N ALA A 136 8.60 -0.83 -9.31
CA ALA A 136 7.40 -0.11 -9.71
C ALA A 136 6.20 -0.46 -8.81
N LEU A 137 6.02 -1.74 -8.46
CA LEU A 137 4.94 -2.17 -7.57
C LEU A 137 5.14 -1.62 -6.15
N ARG A 138 6.37 -1.64 -5.62
CA ARG A 138 6.69 -1.01 -4.32
C ARG A 138 6.40 0.48 -4.31
N GLU A 139 6.72 1.16 -5.40
CA GLU A 139 6.49 2.60 -5.54
C GLU A 139 5.00 2.95 -5.58
N VAL A 140 4.18 2.15 -6.27
CA VAL A 140 2.71 2.26 -6.20
C VAL A 140 2.21 2.00 -4.78
N GLY A 141 2.70 0.94 -4.13
CA GLY A 141 2.35 0.59 -2.76
C GLY A 141 2.63 1.73 -1.78
N ARG A 142 3.82 2.33 -1.87
CA ARG A 142 4.22 3.50 -1.08
C ARG A 142 3.31 4.70 -1.35
N ALA A 143 3.09 5.07 -2.61
CA ALA A 143 2.25 6.22 -2.97
C ALA A 143 0.79 6.05 -2.51
N ALA A 144 0.25 4.84 -2.56
CA ALA A 144 -1.08 4.52 -2.04
C ALA A 144 -1.09 4.57 -0.51
N GLY A 145 -0.03 4.10 0.15
CA GLY A 145 0.13 4.16 1.60
C GLY A 145 0.27 5.58 2.13
N ASP A 146 0.86 6.48 1.34
CA ASP A 146 0.88 7.91 1.64
C ASP A 146 -0.52 8.54 1.46
N ALA A 147 -1.27 8.13 0.42
CA ALA A 147 -2.64 8.61 0.17
C ALA A 147 -3.69 8.09 1.16
N ALA A 148 -3.35 7.09 1.99
CA ALA A 148 -4.24 6.53 3.00
C ALA A 148 -4.22 7.29 4.34
N ARG A 149 -3.28 8.22 4.52
CA ARG A 149 -3.07 9.00 5.75
C ARG A 149 -3.75 10.36 5.66
#